data_AF-A0A2E2U7Z0-F1
#
_entry.id   AF-A0A2E2U7Z0-F1
#
_cell.length_a   1.000
_cell.length_b   1.000
_cell.length_c   1.000
_cell.angle_alpha   90.00
_cell.angle_beta   90.00
_cell.angle_gamma   90.00
#
_symmetry.space_group_name_H-M   'P 1'
#
loop_
_entity.id
_entity.type
_entity.pdbx_description
1 polymer ?
#
loop_
_entity_poly.entity_id
_entity_poly.type
_entity_poly.pdbx_seq_one_letter_code
_entity_poly.pdbx_strand_id
1 'polypeptide(L)'
;MWTKINKSTEMNVQKTPLNLNHYESYGINQAYKAFLVTINDIEMQQVEDLEYDYIQQRYKIFNSELIRQSNGLFTLKIVIAQATSAM
;
A
#
# COMPACT_ATOMS: atom_id res chain seq x y z
N MET A 1 -3.20 -34.71 -20.34
CA MET A 1 -2.40 -33.80 -19.48
C MET A 1 -3.10 -32.46 -19.47
N TRP A 2 -3.69 -32.08 -18.33
CA TRP A 2 -4.31 -30.77 -18.17
C TRP A 2 -3.28 -29.85 -17.52
N THR A 3 -2.74 -28.91 -18.29
CA THR A 3 -1.80 -27.91 -17.78
C THR A 3 -2.62 -26.90 -16.97
N LYS A 4 -2.48 -26.93 -15.64
CA LYS A 4 -2.98 -25.86 -14.77
C LYS A 4 -2.24 -24.58 -15.14
N ILE A 5 -2.91 -23.64 -15.81
CA ILE A 5 -2.42 -22.27 -15.91
C ILE A 5 -2.73 -21.63 -14.56
N ASN A 6 -1.85 -21.82 -13.57
CA ASN A 6 -1.81 -20.91 -12.44
C ASN A 6 -1.25 -19.60 -12.98
N LYS A 7 -2.14 -18.73 -13.45
CA LYS A 7 -1.84 -17.31 -13.56
C LYS A 7 -1.78 -16.82 -12.11
N SER A 8 -0.61 -16.96 -11.49
CA SER A 8 -0.30 -16.15 -10.33
C SER A 8 -0.39 -14.72 -10.84
N THR A 9 -1.49 -14.03 -10.58
CA THR A 9 -1.58 -12.58 -10.80
C THR A 9 -0.54 -12.00 -9.85
N GLU A 10 0.70 -11.84 -10.32
CA GLU A 10 1.77 -11.25 -9.53
C GLU A 10 1.33 -9.83 -9.21
N MET A 11 0.99 -9.60 -7.94
CA MET A 11 0.58 -8.29 -7.45
C MET A 11 1.69 -7.29 -7.78
N ASN A 12 1.37 -6.27 -8.57
CA ASN A 12 2.35 -5.24 -8.93
C ASN A 12 2.41 -4.21 -7.81
N VAL A 13 3.43 -4.33 -6.95
CA VAL A 13 3.66 -3.44 -5.80
C VAL A 13 4.76 -2.43 -6.13
N GLN A 14 4.43 -1.16 -6.01
CA GLN A 14 5.37 -0.05 -6.12
C GLN A 14 5.41 0.71 -4.80
N LYS A 15 6.59 0.82 -4.18
CA LYS A 15 6.81 1.56 -2.94
C LYS A 15 7.78 2.70 -3.18
N THR A 16 7.32 3.93 -2.99
CA THR A 16 8.10 5.15 -3.21
C THR A 16 8.18 5.98 -1.94
N PRO A 17 9.37 6.51 -1.58
CA PRO A 17 9.47 7.46 -0.46
C PRO A 17 8.60 8.68 -0.73
N LEU A 18 7.83 9.10 0.27
CA LEU A 18 7.01 10.30 0.14
C LEU A 18 7.90 11.53 0.38
N ASN A 19 7.75 12.56 -0.45
CA ASN A 19 8.45 13.83 -0.26
C ASN A 19 7.94 14.53 1.02
N LEU A 20 8.84 15.16 1.78
CA LEU A 20 8.52 15.93 3.00
C LEU A 20 7.45 17.00 2.74
N ASN A 21 7.40 17.61 1.56
CA ASN A 21 6.35 18.59 1.21
C ASN A 21 4.94 17.98 1.24
N HIS A 22 4.81 16.66 1.09
CA HIS A 22 3.52 15.96 1.17
C HIS A 22 3.19 15.48 2.59
N TYR A 23 4.10 15.63 3.55
CA TYR A 23 3.83 15.20 4.93
C TYR A 23 2.71 16.03 5.55
N GLU A 24 2.74 17.34 5.34
CA GLU A 24 1.74 18.27 5.87
C GLU A 24 0.34 17.94 5.35
N SER A 25 0.20 17.59 4.06
CA SER A 25 -1.10 17.23 3.48
C SER A 25 -1.72 15.97 4.08
N TYR A 26 -0.92 15.11 4.71
CA TYR A 26 -1.39 13.88 5.35
C TYR A 26 -1.28 13.94 6.89
N GLY A 27 -0.93 15.09 7.47
CA GLY A 27 -0.72 15.23 8.91
C GLY A 27 0.41 14.34 9.47
N ILE A 28 1.41 14.03 8.64
CA ILE A 28 2.56 13.20 9.01
C ILE A 28 3.62 14.08 9.68
N ASN A 29 4.05 13.70 10.89
CA ASN A 29 5.15 14.38 11.58
C ASN A 29 6.50 14.00 10.93
N GLN A 30 7.45 14.95 10.87
CA GLN A 30 8.81 14.71 10.34
C GLN A 30 9.59 13.62 11.09
N ALA A 31 9.17 13.26 12.31
CA ALA A 31 9.68 12.12 13.05
C ALA A 31 9.33 10.75 12.42
N TYR A 32 8.61 10.73 11.29
CA TYR A 32 8.25 9.52 10.55
C TYR A 32 8.95 9.46 9.19
N LYS A 33 9.22 8.23 8.72
CA LYS A 33 9.57 7.97 7.33
C LYS A 33 8.34 7.43 6.60
N ALA A 34 7.82 8.22 5.67
CA ALA A 34 6.59 7.92 4.93
C ALA A 34 6.87 7.39 3.53
N PHE A 35 5.96 6.57 3.04
CA PHE A 35 5.99 5.95 1.73
C PHE A 35 4.59 5.99 1.11
N LEU A 36 4.53 6.25 -0.18
CA LEU A 36 3.38 5.93 -1.00
C LEU A 36 3.58 4.52 -1.56
N VAL A 37 2.67 3.62 -1.22
CA VAL A 37 2.62 2.28 -1.80
C VAL A 37 1.42 2.19 -2.73
N THR A 38 1.67 1.79 -3.98
CA THR A 38 0.64 1.53 -4.99
C THR A 38 0.67 0.04 -5.33
N ILE A 39 -0.48 -0.61 -5.21
CA ILE A 39 -0.67 -2.04 -5.47
C ILE A 39 -1.77 -2.17 -6.51
N ASN A 40 -1.45 -2.71 -7.68
CA ASN A 40 -2.39 -2.83 -8.79
C ASN A 40 -2.93 -4.26 -8.93
N ASP A 41 -4.07 -4.36 -9.61
CA ASP A 41 -4.68 -5.62 -10.02
C ASP A 41 -4.99 -6.55 -8.84
N ILE A 42 -5.53 -5.99 -7.75
CA ILE A 42 -5.93 -6.74 -6.56
C ILE A 42 -7.45 -6.88 -6.44
N GLU A 43 -7.87 -7.95 -5.78
CA GLU A 43 -9.26 -8.18 -5.37
C GLU A 43 -9.56 -7.46 -4.05
N MET A 44 -10.86 -7.20 -3.81
CA MET A 44 -11.31 -6.51 -2.60
C MET A 44 -10.85 -7.21 -1.31
N GLN A 45 -10.89 -8.55 -1.27
CA GLN A 45 -10.47 -9.31 -0.10
C GLN A 45 -8.98 -9.09 0.23
N GLN A 46 -8.13 -8.92 -0.79
CA GLN A 46 -6.70 -8.70 -0.60
C GLN A 46 -6.39 -7.33 0.00
N VAL A 47 -7.28 -6.34 -0.13
CA VAL A 47 -7.09 -5.00 0.43
C VAL A 47 -7.01 -5.05 1.95
N GLU A 48 -7.96 -5.75 2.59
CA GLU A 48 -8.04 -5.87 4.05
C GLU A 48 -6.81 -6.62 4.60
N ASP A 49 -6.40 -7.70 3.93
CA ASP A 49 -5.20 -8.46 4.28
C ASP A 49 -3.93 -7.60 4.20
N LEU A 50 -3.80 -6.78 3.14
CA LEU A 50 -2.65 -5.89 2.95
C LEU A 50 -2.58 -4.78 4.02
N GLU A 51 -3.71 -4.17 4.36
CA GLU A 51 -3.75 -3.16 5.44
C GLU A 51 -3.37 -3.77 6.79
N TYR A 52 -3.90 -4.97 7.08
CA TYR A 52 -3.54 -5.71 8.28
C TYR A 52 -2.03 -6.01 8.33
N ASP A 53 -1.43 -6.46 7.23
CA ASP A 53 0.00 -6.75 7.14
C ASP A 53 0.87 -5.51 7.41
N TYR A 54 0.49 -4.34 6.89
CA TYR A 54 1.22 -3.10 7.17
C TYR A 54 1.16 -2.71 8.64
N ILE A 55 0.01 -2.88 9.29
CA ILE A 55 -0.14 -2.64 10.72
C ILE A 55 0.75 -3.59 11.54
N GLN A 56 0.79 -4.88 11.19
CA GLN A 56 1.67 -5.86 11.84
C GLN A 56 3.15 -5.51 11.69
N GLN A 57 3.53 -4.95 10.54
CA GLN A 57 4.88 -4.44 10.27
C GLN A 57 5.18 -3.09 10.97
N ARG A 58 4.30 -2.63 11.88
CA ARG A 58 4.44 -1.38 12.65
C ARG A 58 4.37 -0.12 11.79
N TYR A 59 3.80 -0.20 10.59
CA TYR A 59 3.44 1.01 9.87
C TYR A 59 2.14 1.58 10.43
N LYS A 60 2.08 2.91 10.48
CA LYS A 60 0.84 3.65 10.62
C LYS A 60 0.33 4.02 9.23
N ILE A 61 -0.94 3.75 8.98
CA ILE A 61 -1.62 4.15 7.74
C ILE A 61 -2.16 5.57 7.95
N PHE A 62 -1.83 6.49 7.05
CA PHE A 62 -2.28 7.89 7.09
C PHE A 62 -3.35 8.19 6.04
N ASN A 63 -3.29 7.48 4.91
CA ASN A 63 -4.29 7.59 3.86
C ASN A 63 -4.40 6.24 3.15
N SER A 64 -5.61 5.88 2.72
CA SER A 64 -5.87 4.70 1.92
C SER A 64 -6.92 5.08 0.86
N GLU A 65 -6.59 4.88 -0.40
CA GLU A 65 -7.45 5.15 -1.55
C GLU A 65 -7.56 3.88 -2.39
N LEU A 66 -8.78 3.43 -2.62
CA LEU A 66 -9.08 2.27 -3.44
C LEU A 66 -9.77 2.70 -4.73
N ILE A 67 -9.15 2.40 -5.86
CA ILE A 67 -9.64 2.78 -7.19
C ILE A 67 -10.06 1.53 -7.94
N ARG A 68 -11.34 1.43 -8.29
CA ARG A 68 -11.84 0.34 -9.13
C ARG A 68 -11.40 0.54 -10.58
N GLN A 69 -10.77 -0.46 -11.15
CA GLN A 69 -10.31 -0.47 -12.54
C GLN A 69 -11.38 -1.05 -13.48
N SER A 70 -11.27 -0.74 -14.76
CA SER A 70 -12.22 -1.22 -15.79
C SER A 70 -12.18 -2.73 -16.02
N ASN A 71 -11.09 -3.40 -15.62
CA ASN A 71 -10.94 -4.86 -15.67
C ASN A 71 -11.66 -5.59 -14.51
N GLY A 72 -12.32 -4.86 -13.60
CA GLY A 72 -13.01 -5.40 -12.43
C GLY A 72 -12.14 -5.59 -11.19
N LEU A 73 -10.82 -5.36 -11.29
CA LEU A 73 -9.88 -5.36 -10.18
C LEU A 73 -9.75 -3.96 -9.57
N PHE A 74 -8.89 -3.84 -8.56
CA PHE A 74 -8.66 -2.61 -7.84
C PHE A 74 -7.18 -2.22 -7.83
N THR A 75 -6.94 -0.91 -7.74
CA THR A 75 -5.65 -0.34 -7.37
C THR A 75 -5.78 0.25 -5.97
N LEU A 76 -4.96 -0.23 -5.03
CA LEU A 76 -4.81 0.36 -3.71
C LEU A 76 -3.63 1.33 -3.71
N LYS A 77 -3.88 2.56 -3.29
CA LYS A 77 -2.85 3.56 -2.98
C LYS A 77 -2.90 3.84 -1.49
N ILE A 78 -1.84 3.50 -0.79
CA ILE A 78 -1.76 3.64 0.66
C ILE A 78 -0.55 4.48 1.04
N VAL A 79 -0.78 5.49 1.87
CA VAL A 79 0.28 6.30 2.49
C VAL A 79 0.55 5.72 3.86
N ILE A 80 1.69 5.07 3.99
CA ILE A 80 2.14 4.45 5.23
C ILE A 80 3.36 5.19 5.75
N ALA A 81 3.48 5.33 7.06
CA ALA A 81 4.69 5.83 7.68
C ALA A 81 5.06 5.02 8.91
N GLN A 82 6.35 4.79 9.08
CA GLN A 82 6.88 4.22 10.30
C GLN A 82 7.58 5.32 11.07
N ALA A 83 7.41 5.34 12.39
CA ALA A 83 8.21 6.25 13.21
C ALA A 83 9.68 5.95 12.92
N THR A 84 10.46 7.00 12.70
CA THR A 84 11.92 6.92 12.74
C THR A 84 12.27 6.80 14.22
N SER A 85 11.94 5.66 14.82
CA SER A 85 12.15 5.46 16.24
C SER A 85 13.64 5.47 16.55
N ALA A 86 14.05 6.55 17.21
CA ALA A 86 14.87 6.58 18.42
C ALA A 86 16.30 6.03 18.33
N MET A 87 17.24 6.96 18.17
CA MET A 87 18.25 7.13 19.21
C MET A 87 17.94 8.42 19.97
#